data_AF-Q7B0Y8-F1
#
_entry.id   AF-Q7B0Y8-F1
#
_cell.length_a   1.000
_cell.length_b   1.000
_cell.length_c   1.000
_cell.angle_alpha   90.00
_cell.angle_beta   90.00
_cell.angle_gamma   90.00
#
_symmetry.space_group_name_H-M   'P 1'
#
loop_
_entity.id
_entity.type
_entity.pdbx_description
1 polymer ?
#
loop_
_entity_poly.entity_id
_entity_poly.type
_entity_poly.pdbx_seq_one_letter_code
_entity_poly.pdbx_strand_id
1 'polypeptide(L)'
;MGCVSSTSRSTGYYSGYESHEEPRVASSPANRHDRGYETDSEHSNDNLIPNARRVYRESVLWHGTSMQSKIDLRRQGFDVNRKTDGATEGSRTSSSAPTDMLVRNARLHNYLTAYDVTAKNYARRADPESPALVRTIGVRSNFNIELDPESKDENGEISQFSCRTTDSIPKKYIVGSKSSQPGADAKVFKTELSNAGFEVSTSRAGELLRAVQSDSEDDF
;
A
#
# COMPACT_ATOMS: atom_id res chain seq x y z
N MET A 1 46.39 30.92 -44.26
CA MET A 1 47.19 29.81 -43.70
C MET A 1 46.22 28.75 -43.24
N GLY A 2 46.13 27.53 -43.74
CA GLY A 2 46.73 26.77 -44.84
C GLY A 2 45.95 25.43 -44.77
N CYS A 3 45.22 25.04 -45.82
CA CYS A 3 45.65 24.16 -46.90
C CYS A 3 45.03 22.75 -46.78
N VAL A 4 44.07 22.48 -47.68
CA VAL A 4 43.88 21.30 -48.58
C VAL A 4 44.07 19.87 -48.04
N SER A 5 43.03 19.02 -48.12
CA SER A 5 42.74 18.01 -49.18
C SER A 5 43.33 16.62 -48.83
N SER A 6 42.83 15.46 -49.27
CA SER A 6 42.22 15.09 -50.55
C SER A 6 41.50 13.73 -50.52
N THR A 7 40.33 13.69 -51.16
CA THR A 7 39.70 12.69 -52.07
C THR A 7 40.32 11.32 -52.39
N SER A 8 39.43 10.35 -52.68
CA SER A 8 39.30 9.59 -53.96
C SER A 8 37.92 8.89 -54.01
N ARG A 9 36.96 9.26 -54.89
CA ARG A 9 36.66 8.78 -56.28
C ARG A 9 36.64 7.23 -56.39
N SER A 10 35.61 6.56 -56.92
CA SER A 10 35.17 6.63 -58.33
C SER A 10 33.98 5.68 -58.62
N THR A 11 33.03 6.14 -59.47
CA THR A 11 32.27 5.42 -60.55
C THR A 11 31.47 4.13 -60.23
N GLY A 12 30.25 3.88 -60.72
CA GLY A 12 29.55 4.42 -61.89
C GLY A 12 28.11 3.87 -62.03
N TYR A 13 27.47 4.31 -63.10
CA TYR A 13 26.05 4.23 -63.46
C TYR A 13 25.66 2.97 -64.29
N TYR A 14 24.33 2.80 -64.51
CA TYR A 14 23.60 1.97 -65.52
C TYR A 14 23.48 0.45 -65.24
N SER A 15 22.43 -0.32 -65.58
CA SER A 15 21.07 -0.13 -66.15
C SER A 15 20.43 -1.52 -66.36
N GLY A 16 19.13 -1.66 -66.06
CA GLY A 16 18.15 -2.31 -66.95
C GLY A 16 17.99 -3.85 -67.02
N TYR A 17 16.72 -4.21 -67.27
CA TYR A 17 16.13 -5.36 -68.00
C TYR A 17 15.92 -6.71 -67.30
N GLU A 18 14.66 -6.93 -66.91
CA GLU A 18 13.72 -8.02 -67.30
C GLU A 18 14.18 -9.49 -67.51
N SER A 19 13.47 -10.35 -66.76
CA SER A 19 12.57 -11.45 -67.20
C SER A 19 13.05 -12.92 -67.28
N HIS A 20 12.10 -13.77 -66.84
CA HIS A 20 11.94 -15.23 -66.97
C HIS A 20 12.80 -16.09 -66.01
N GLU A 21 12.29 -17.09 -65.25
CA GLU A 21 11.19 -18.03 -65.47
C GLU A 21 10.55 -18.49 -64.13
N GLU A 22 9.22 -18.71 -64.11
CA GLU A 22 8.57 -19.63 -63.16
C GLU A 22 8.91 -21.09 -63.54
N PRO A 23 8.88 -22.03 -62.58
CA PRO A 23 7.83 -23.02 -62.69
C PRO A 23 7.09 -23.31 -61.37
N ARG A 24 5.77 -23.43 -61.49
CA ARG A 24 4.86 -23.98 -60.48
C ARG A 24 4.98 -25.51 -60.43
N VAL A 25 5.19 -26.09 -59.24
CA VAL A 25 4.51 -27.35 -58.81
C VAL A 25 4.32 -27.33 -57.28
N ALA A 26 3.12 -27.73 -56.86
CA ALA A 26 2.59 -27.73 -55.50
C ALA A 26 3.16 -28.82 -54.57
N SER A 27 3.16 -28.56 -53.25
CA SER A 27 2.52 -29.37 -52.17
C SER A 27 3.11 -29.03 -50.77
N SER A 28 2.26 -28.62 -49.83
CA SER A 28 2.54 -28.25 -48.42
C SER A 28 2.76 -29.48 -47.48
N PRO A 29 2.93 -29.30 -46.15
CA PRO A 29 4.05 -28.69 -45.43
C PRO A 29 4.62 -29.62 -44.31
N ALA A 30 5.88 -29.45 -43.88
CA ALA A 30 6.35 -30.02 -42.63
C ALA A 30 7.47 -29.19 -41.96
N ASN A 31 7.11 -28.61 -40.81
CA ASN A 31 7.92 -28.35 -39.62
C ASN A 31 9.17 -27.42 -39.64
N ARG A 32 9.06 -26.41 -38.76
CA ARG A 32 10.06 -25.94 -37.78
C ARG A 32 11.35 -25.31 -38.31
N HIS A 33 11.50 -24.00 -38.10
CA HIS A 33 12.25 -23.47 -36.94
C HIS A 33 12.06 -21.95 -36.89
N ASP A 34 11.21 -21.54 -35.96
CA ASP A 34 10.93 -20.14 -35.62
C ASP A 34 12.11 -19.56 -34.85
N ARG A 35 12.56 -18.36 -35.26
CA ARG A 35 13.66 -17.63 -34.62
C ARG A 35 13.11 -17.00 -33.34
N GLY A 36 13.74 -17.36 -32.21
CA GLY A 36 13.39 -16.85 -30.90
C GLY A 36 13.44 -15.33 -30.83
N TYR A 37 12.31 -14.74 -30.48
CA TYR A 37 12.28 -13.48 -29.76
C TYR A 37 12.57 -13.83 -28.30
N GLU A 38 13.68 -13.32 -27.77
CA GLU A 38 13.89 -13.24 -26.33
C GLU A 38 12.74 -12.44 -25.74
N THR A 39 11.76 -13.14 -25.17
CA THR A 39 10.79 -12.52 -24.29
C THR A 39 11.51 -12.26 -22.97
N ASP A 40 11.84 -11.00 -22.71
CA ASP A 40 12.02 -10.51 -21.34
C ASP A 40 10.89 -11.07 -20.50
N SER A 41 11.24 -11.93 -19.56
CA SER A 41 10.30 -12.58 -18.66
C SER A 41 9.82 -11.54 -17.65
N GLU A 42 8.86 -10.71 -18.06
CA GLU A 42 7.90 -10.10 -17.16
C GLU A 42 7.35 -11.24 -16.29
N HIS A 43 7.81 -11.30 -15.04
CA HIS A 43 7.25 -12.21 -14.06
C HIS A 43 5.74 -11.97 -14.03
N SER A 44 4.99 -12.98 -14.50
CA SER A 44 3.53 -13.07 -14.51
C SER A 44 2.85 -12.07 -13.57
N ASN A 45 2.35 -10.97 -14.16
CA ASN A 45 1.55 -9.94 -13.50
C ASN A 45 0.23 -10.48 -12.91
N ASP A 46 -0.14 -11.73 -13.20
CA ASP A 46 -1.41 -12.34 -12.86
C ASP A 46 -1.52 -12.79 -11.40
N ASN A 47 -0.41 -12.84 -10.65
CA ASN A 47 -0.37 -13.27 -9.25
C ASN A 47 -0.19 -12.14 -8.21
N LEU A 48 -0.30 -10.87 -8.62
CA LEU A 48 -0.02 -9.75 -7.72
C LEU A 48 -1.14 -9.44 -6.71
N ILE A 49 -2.41 -9.69 -7.03
CA ILE A 49 -3.53 -9.37 -6.13
C ILE A 49 -3.52 -10.19 -4.83
N PRO A 50 -3.39 -11.53 -4.86
CA PRO A 50 -3.29 -12.32 -3.62
C PRO A 50 -2.08 -11.93 -2.76
N ASN A 51 -0.93 -11.68 -3.40
CA ASN A 51 0.29 -11.27 -2.71
C ASN A 51 0.16 -9.87 -2.09
N ALA A 52 -0.36 -8.89 -2.85
CA ALA A 52 -0.65 -7.56 -2.33
C ALA A 52 -1.66 -7.61 -1.17
N ARG A 53 -2.65 -8.51 -1.23
CA ARG A 53 -3.61 -8.69 -0.13
C ARG A 53 -2.94 -9.23 1.13
N ARG A 54 -1.99 -10.16 0.99
CA ARG A 54 -1.18 -10.66 2.12
C ARG A 54 -0.36 -9.53 2.73
N VAL A 55 0.45 -8.83 1.92
CA VAL A 55 1.29 -7.71 2.36
C VAL A 55 0.44 -6.63 3.03
N TYR A 56 -0.71 -6.27 2.44
CA TYR A 56 -1.63 -5.32 3.05
C TYR A 56 -2.11 -5.77 4.42
N ARG A 57 -2.57 -7.02 4.58
CA ARG A 57 -3.05 -7.54 5.87
C ARG A 57 -1.96 -7.55 6.94
N GLU A 58 -0.73 -7.86 6.56
CA GLU A 58 0.42 -7.90 7.49
C GLU A 58 0.92 -6.50 7.86
N SER A 59 0.73 -5.52 6.97
CA SER A 59 1.26 -4.16 7.13
C SER A 59 0.23 -3.17 7.68
N VAL A 60 -1.06 -3.49 7.62
CA VAL A 60 -2.13 -2.58 8.04
C VAL A 60 -2.30 -2.58 9.55
N LEU A 61 -2.48 -1.39 10.11
CA LEU A 61 -2.94 -1.22 11.48
C LEU A 61 -4.17 -0.31 11.49
N TRP A 62 -5.13 -0.67 12.33
CA TRP A 62 -6.43 -0.02 12.48
C TRP A 62 -6.46 0.86 13.72
N HIS A 63 -7.16 1.99 13.61
CA HIS A 63 -7.46 2.89 14.71
C HIS A 63 -8.96 3.19 14.73
N GLY A 64 -9.60 2.95 15.86
CA GLY A 64 -11.00 3.28 16.09
C GLY A 64 -11.17 4.70 16.62
N THR A 65 -12.07 5.47 16.01
CA THR A 65 -12.25 6.90 16.28
C THR A 65 -13.66 7.37 15.88
N SER A 66 -13.95 8.67 15.96
CA SER A 66 -15.16 9.28 15.38
C SER A 66 -14.97 9.67 13.90
N MET A 67 -16.07 9.84 13.15
CA MET A 67 -16.03 10.25 11.74
C MET A 67 -15.32 11.59 11.54
N GLN A 68 -15.61 12.57 12.39
CA GLN A 68 -14.92 13.86 12.34
C GLN A 68 -13.40 13.71 12.52
N SER A 69 -12.99 12.90 13.49
CA SER A 69 -11.57 12.63 13.73
C SER A 69 -10.93 11.84 12.56
N LYS A 70 -11.65 10.92 11.90
CA LYS A 70 -11.18 10.25 10.67
C LYS A 70 -10.84 11.25 9.58
N ILE A 71 -11.67 12.28 9.39
CA ILE A 71 -11.43 13.35 8.41
C ILE A 71 -10.15 14.12 8.78
N ASP A 72 -10.02 14.52 10.05
CA ASP A 72 -8.86 15.28 10.52
C ASP A 72 -7.56 14.46 10.41
N LEU A 73 -7.58 13.19 10.85
CA LEU A 73 -6.46 12.27 10.74
C LEU A 73 -6.05 12.08 9.27
N ARG A 74 -6.99 11.83 8.35
CA ARG A 74 -6.68 11.73 6.91
C ARG A 74 -6.06 13.01 6.35
N ARG A 75 -6.45 14.19 6.87
CA ARG A 75 -5.91 15.48 6.43
C ARG A 75 -4.50 15.75 6.95
N GLN A 76 -4.23 15.45 8.22
CA GLN A 76 -3.04 15.94 8.92
C GLN A 76 -2.10 14.87 9.48
N GLY A 77 -2.55 13.62 9.64
CA GLY A 77 -1.82 12.59 10.37
C GLY A 77 -2.26 12.49 11.83
N PHE A 78 -1.69 11.53 12.55
CA PHE A 78 -1.75 11.47 14.00
C PHE A 78 -0.76 12.48 14.58
N ASP A 79 -1.21 13.26 15.56
CA ASP A 79 -0.37 14.19 16.30
C ASP A 79 -0.53 13.91 17.79
N VAL A 80 0.53 13.44 18.43
CA VAL A 80 0.54 13.10 19.86
C VAL A 80 0.23 14.32 20.75
N ASN A 81 0.44 15.54 20.24
CA ASN A 81 0.15 16.78 20.98
C ASN A 81 -1.26 17.33 20.71
N ARG A 82 -2.03 16.73 19.81
CA ARG A 82 -3.39 17.17 19.42
C ARG A 82 -4.39 16.02 19.48
N LYS A 83 -4.30 15.21 20.53
CA LYS A 83 -5.21 14.10 20.76
C LYS A 83 -6.50 14.58 21.42
N THR A 84 -7.60 13.93 21.07
CA THR A 84 -8.86 14.02 21.81
C THR A 84 -8.94 12.86 22.80
N ASP A 85 -9.77 13.01 23.85
CA ASP A 85 -9.94 11.95 24.85
C ASP A 85 -10.65 10.70 24.26
N GLY A 86 -11.43 10.86 23.18
CA GLY A 86 -11.96 9.79 22.34
C GLY A 86 -12.59 8.64 23.13
N ALA A 87 -12.16 7.40 22.86
CA ALA A 87 -12.68 6.20 23.52
C ALA A 87 -12.48 6.20 25.05
N THR A 88 -11.51 6.96 25.59
CA THR A 88 -11.35 7.06 27.05
C THR A 88 -12.45 7.90 27.69
N GLU A 89 -12.94 8.95 27.02
CA GLU A 89 -14.08 9.73 27.49
C GLU A 89 -15.36 8.87 27.49
N GLY A 90 -15.67 8.24 26.36
CA GLY A 90 -16.89 7.43 26.25
C GLY A 90 -16.89 6.16 27.11
N SER A 91 -15.73 5.75 27.63
CA SER A 91 -15.65 4.65 28.60
C SER A 91 -15.92 5.07 30.04
N ARG A 92 -15.92 6.37 30.37
CA ARG A 92 -16.11 6.85 31.77
C ARG A 92 -17.49 6.55 32.34
N THR A 93 -18.50 6.41 31.50
CA THR A 93 -19.88 6.10 31.89
C THR A 93 -20.18 4.60 31.94
N SER A 94 -19.20 3.76 31.58
CA SER A 94 -19.34 2.31 31.61
C SER A 94 -19.04 1.74 33.00
N SER A 95 -19.53 0.53 33.29
CA SER A 95 -19.19 -0.23 34.50
C SER A 95 -17.71 -0.63 34.59
N SER A 96 -16.90 -0.28 33.57
CA SER A 96 -15.47 -0.52 33.49
C SER A 96 -14.75 0.77 33.07
N ALA A 97 -14.96 1.83 33.86
CA ALA A 97 -14.30 3.12 33.64
C ALA A 97 -12.77 2.96 33.51
N PRO A 98 -12.13 3.71 32.60
CA PRO A 98 -10.70 3.61 32.38
C PRO A 98 -9.94 4.05 33.64
N THR A 99 -8.83 3.37 33.92
CA THR A 99 -7.94 3.77 35.01
C THR A 99 -7.30 5.14 34.71
N ASP A 100 -6.90 5.88 35.73
CA ASP A 100 -6.16 7.14 35.55
C ASP A 100 -4.87 6.93 34.76
N MET A 101 -4.24 5.76 34.92
CA MET A 101 -3.05 5.38 34.16
C MET A 101 -3.36 5.24 32.67
N LEU A 102 -4.46 4.57 32.31
CA LEU A 102 -4.92 4.46 30.92
C LEU A 102 -5.24 5.84 30.33
N VAL A 103 -5.92 6.72 31.07
CA VAL A 103 -6.22 8.09 30.61
C VAL A 103 -4.94 8.89 30.37
N ARG A 104 -3.95 8.82 31.28
CA ARG A 104 -2.66 9.48 31.09
C ARG A 104 -1.91 8.93 29.87
N ASN A 105 -1.86 7.60 29.72
CA ASN A 105 -1.18 6.97 28.59
C ASN A 105 -1.88 7.29 27.26
N ALA A 106 -3.21 7.38 27.26
CA ALA A 106 -4.01 7.79 26.11
C ALA A 106 -3.69 9.22 25.64
N ARG A 107 -3.11 10.08 26.46
CA ARG A 107 -2.65 11.41 26.02
C ARG A 107 -1.25 11.38 25.40
N LEU A 108 -0.47 10.35 25.71
CA LEU A 108 0.95 10.25 25.33
C LEU A 108 1.22 9.30 24.17
N HIS A 109 0.26 8.44 23.80
CA HIS A 109 0.47 7.43 22.76
C HIS A 109 -0.66 7.39 21.73
N ASN A 110 -0.33 7.13 20.48
CA ASN A 110 -1.26 6.74 19.42
C ASN A 110 -1.47 5.22 19.48
N TYR A 111 -2.74 4.79 19.57
CA TYR A 111 -3.11 3.39 19.73
C TYR A 111 -3.59 2.80 18.42
N LEU A 112 -3.11 1.60 18.10
CA LEU A 112 -3.30 0.92 16.84
C LEU A 112 -3.50 -0.58 17.09
N THR A 113 -4.24 -1.26 16.22
CA THR A 113 -4.42 -2.72 16.33
C THR A 113 -4.40 -3.41 14.97
N ALA A 114 -3.91 -4.65 14.93
CA ALA A 114 -3.97 -5.48 13.72
C ALA A 114 -5.38 -6.03 13.43
N TYR A 115 -6.32 -5.93 14.38
CA TYR A 115 -7.68 -6.43 14.23
C TYR A 115 -8.71 -5.30 14.17
N ASP A 116 -9.47 -5.29 13.07
CA ASP A 116 -10.53 -4.33 12.83
C ASP A 116 -11.66 -4.43 13.86
N VAL A 117 -12.04 -5.64 14.29
CA VAL A 117 -13.06 -5.85 15.33
C VAL A 117 -12.72 -5.11 16.62
N THR A 118 -11.46 -5.18 17.07
CA THR A 118 -10.98 -4.45 18.24
C THR A 118 -11.07 -2.93 18.01
N ALA A 119 -10.66 -2.46 16.84
CA ALA A 119 -10.76 -1.05 16.49
C ALA A 119 -12.23 -0.57 16.42
N LYS A 120 -13.17 -1.39 15.92
CA LYS A 120 -14.60 -1.07 15.87
C LYS A 120 -15.18 -0.88 17.28
N ASN A 121 -14.76 -1.70 18.25
CA ASN A 121 -15.17 -1.53 19.64
C ASN A 121 -14.70 -0.18 20.22
N TYR A 122 -13.47 0.22 19.92
CA TYR A 122 -12.96 1.54 20.35
C TYR A 122 -13.64 2.69 19.63
N ALA A 123 -13.94 2.56 18.35
CA ALA A 123 -14.66 3.58 17.59
C ALA A 123 -16.08 3.82 18.15
N ARG A 124 -16.83 2.75 18.48
CA ARG A 124 -18.15 2.86 19.13
C ARG A 124 -18.09 3.53 20.51
N ARG A 125 -16.99 3.34 21.24
CA ARG A 125 -16.73 4.05 22.51
C ARG A 125 -16.33 5.50 22.27
N ALA A 126 -15.60 5.79 21.19
CA ALA A 126 -15.17 7.15 20.88
C ALA A 126 -16.35 8.03 20.44
N ASP A 127 -17.27 7.47 19.66
CA ASP A 127 -18.49 8.13 19.20
C ASP A 127 -19.53 7.05 18.80
N PRO A 128 -20.57 6.81 19.61
CA PRO A 128 -21.56 5.78 19.31
C PRO A 128 -22.48 6.16 18.14
N GLU A 129 -22.64 7.45 17.86
CA GLU A 129 -23.53 7.95 16.79
C GLU A 129 -22.81 8.01 15.44
N SER A 130 -21.50 8.31 15.46
CA SER A 130 -20.69 8.41 14.24
C SER A 130 -19.31 7.74 14.38
N PRO A 131 -19.26 6.42 14.63
CA PRO A 131 -18.01 5.70 14.76
C PRO A 131 -17.30 5.57 13.39
N ALA A 132 -15.97 5.55 13.41
CA ALA A 132 -15.12 5.53 12.22
C ALA A 132 -13.76 4.82 12.43
N LEU A 133 -13.21 4.25 11.35
CA LEU A 133 -11.98 3.47 11.32
C LEU A 133 -11.01 4.23 10.44
N VAL A 134 -9.80 4.39 10.97
CA VAL A 134 -8.64 4.83 10.21
C VAL A 134 -7.74 3.63 10.01
N ARG A 135 -7.28 3.46 8.77
CA ARG A 135 -6.27 2.47 8.40
C ARG A 135 -4.95 3.17 8.21
N THR A 136 -3.89 2.53 8.67
CA THR A 136 -2.52 2.93 8.42
C THR A 136 -1.79 1.81 7.70
N ILE A 137 -0.70 2.13 7.01
CA ILE A 137 0.12 1.16 6.28
C ILE A 137 1.60 1.41 6.57
N GLY A 138 2.38 0.35 6.79
CA GLY A 138 3.83 0.44 6.98
C GLY A 138 4.28 1.06 8.30
N VAL A 139 3.36 1.29 9.25
CA VAL A 139 3.71 1.93 10.53
C VAL A 139 4.63 1.03 11.36
N ARG A 140 4.37 -0.29 11.40
CA ARG A 140 5.22 -1.27 12.11
C ARG A 140 6.68 -1.23 11.63
N SER A 141 6.89 -0.99 10.33
CA SER A 141 8.20 -0.98 9.69
C SER A 141 8.95 0.35 9.84
N ASN A 142 8.28 1.43 10.27
CA ASN A 142 8.80 2.80 10.18
C ASN A 142 8.82 3.58 11.51
N PHE A 143 8.19 3.06 12.57
CA PHE A 143 8.05 3.75 13.84
C PHE A 143 8.41 2.82 15.00
N ASN A 144 8.82 3.42 16.12
CA ASN A 144 8.99 2.66 17.34
C ASN A 144 7.60 2.33 17.91
N ILE A 145 7.13 1.11 17.65
CA ILE A 145 5.86 0.58 18.15
C ILE A 145 6.15 -0.44 19.25
N GLU A 146 5.48 -0.27 20.38
CA GLU A 146 5.45 -1.25 21.46
C GLU A 146 4.06 -1.89 21.58
N LEU A 147 4.00 -3.09 22.17
CA LEU A 147 2.72 -3.70 22.54
C LEU A 147 2.04 -2.85 23.62
N ASP A 148 0.72 -2.78 23.61
CA ASP A 148 -0.03 -2.03 24.60
C ASP A 148 -0.10 -2.81 25.92
N PRO A 149 0.60 -2.39 27.00
CA PRO A 149 0.61 -3.13 28.27
C PRO A 149 -0.76 -3.19 28.95
N GLU A 150 -1.72 -2.35 28.55
CA GLU A 150 -3.09 -2.34 29.07
C GLU A 150 -4.01 -3.31 28.31
N SER A 151 -3.54 -3.92 27.22
CA SER A 151 -4.33 -4.83 26.38
C SER A 151 -4.33 -6.27 26.86
N LYS A 152 -4.27 -6.46 28.18
CA LYS A 152 -4.15 -7.79 28.80
C LYS A 152 -5.44 -8.59 28.70
N ASP A 153 -5.31 -9.88 28.43
CA ASP A 153 -6.42 -10.83 28.53
C ASP A 153 -6.70 -11.23 30.00
N GLU A 154 -7.64 -12.17 30.19
CA GLU A 154 -8.02 -12.68 31.51
C GLU A 154 -6.88 -13.38 32.26
N ASN A 155 -5.85 -13.83 31.55
CA ASN A 155 -4.66 -14.47 32.12
C ASN A 155 -3.55 -13.45 32.41
N GLY A 156 -3.76 -12.17 32.08
CA GLY A 156 -2.78 -11.10 32.25
C GLY A 156 -1.77 -10.99 31.09
N GLU A 157 -1.97 -11.74 30.00
CA GLU A 157 -1.08 -11.75 28.84
C GLU A 157 -1.37 -10.57 27.91
N ILE A 158 -0.33 -9.85 27.50
CA ILE A 158 -0.46 -8.68 26.63
C ILE A 158 -0.86 -9.11 25.21
N SER A 159 -1.90 -8.50 24.65
CA SER A 159 -2.30 -8.76 23.27
C SER A 159 -1.18 -8.44 22.27
N GLN A 160 -0.81 -9.42 21.45
CA GLN A 160 0.17 -9.24 20.37
C GLN A 160 -0.34 -8.37 19.21
N PHE A 161 -1.63 -8.03 19.24
CA PHE A 161 -2.32 -7.32 18.17
C PHE A 161 -2.62 -5.87 18.52
N SER A 162 -2.53 -5.48 19.78
CA SER A 162 -2.74 -4.10 20.25
C SER A 162 -1.41 -3.47 20.55
N CYS A 163 -1.18 -2.30 19.97
CA CYS A 163 0.11 -1.65 20.02
C CYS A 163 -0.06 -0.13 20.10
N ARG A 164 1.00 0.54 20.53
CA ARG A 164 1.01 1.98 20.71
C ARG A 164 2.37 2.58 20.39
N THR A 165 2.38 3.87 20.10
CA THR A 165 3.61 4.64 19.86
C THR A 165 3.47 6.06 20.39
N THR A 166 4.55 6.63 20.92
CA THR A 166 4.61 8.06 21.28
C THR A 166 4.82 8.96 20.06
N ASP A 167 5.15 8.37 18.90
CA ASP A 167 5.44 9.13 17.69
C ASP A 167 4.16 9.65 17.02
N SER A 168 4.23 10.86 16.48
CA SER A 168 3.24 11.36 15.52
C SER A 168 3.37 10.61 14.20
N ILE A 169 2.25 10.18 13.60
CA ILE A 169 2.23 9.40 12.36
C ILE A 169 1.79 10.32 11.21
N PRO A 170 2.69 10.70 10.28
CA PRO A 170 2.35 11.59 9.18
C PRO A 170 1.28 11.00 8.25
N LYS A 171 0.47 11.87 7.64
CA LYS A 171 -0.63 11.47 6.74
C LYS A 171 -0.26 10.52 5.59
N LYS A 172 1.02 10.47 5.17
CA LYS A 172 1.49 9.54 4.13
C LYS A 172 1.35 8.07 4.51
N TYR A 173 1.28 7.75 5.81
CA TYR A 173 1.05 6.41 6.32
C TYR A 173 -0.43 6.10 6.54
N ILE A 174 -1.33 7.07 6.32
CA ILE A 174 -2.77 6.88 6.45
C ILE A 174 -3.35 6.49 5.10
N VAL A 175 -4.08 5.38 5.08
CA VAL A 175 -4.67 4.83 3.86
C VAL A 175 -5.88 5.69 3.45
N GLY A 176 -5.82 6.19 2.22
CA GLY A 176 -6.90 6.97 1.60
C GLY A 176 -8.13 6.13 1.27
N SER A 177 -9.15 6.77 0.68
CA SER A 177 -10.35 6.06 0.21
C SER A 177 -10.00 5.04 -0.86
N LYS A 178 -10.66 3.87 -0.90
CA LYS A 178 -10.63 2.93 -2.02
C LYS A 178 -10.93 3.59 -3.38
N SER A 179 -11.79 4.61 -3.40
CA SER A 179 -12.12 5.38 -4.61
C SER A 179 -11.18 6.55 -4.90
N SER A 180 -10.22 6.84 -4.00
CA SER A 180 -9.27 7.93 -4.20
C SER A 180 -8.11 7.52 -5.11
N GLN A 181 -7.56 8.48 -5.84
CA GLN A 181 -6.34 8.28 -6.62
C GLN A 181 -5.17 7.84 -5.71
N PRO A 182 -4.20 7.09 -6.26
CA PRO A 182 -2.96 6.78 -5.57
C PRO A 182 -2.30 8.05 -5.01
N GLY A 183 -2.03 8.06 -3.70
CA GLY A 183 -1.42 9.18 -3.01
C GLY A 183 -0.03 8.86 -2.48
N ALA A 184 0.35 9.56 -1.41
CA ALA A 184 1.60 9.27 -0.71
C ALA A 184 1.60 7.88 -0.03
N ASP A 185 0.41 7.34 0.28
CA ASP A 185 0.19 5.99 0.80
C ASP A 185 0.61 4.89 -0.19
N ALA A 186 0.45 5.13 -1.49
CA ALA A 186 0.91 4.21 -2.54
C ALA A 186 2.45 4.04 -2.54
N LYS A 187 3.20 5.10 -2.19
CA LYS A 187 4.67 5.01 -2.07
C LYS A 187 5.09 4.15 -0.88
N VAL A 188 4.38 4.30 0.25
CA VAL A 188 4.62 3.46 1.43
C VAL A 188 4.29 2.00 1.11
N PHE A 189 3.14 1.75 0.48
CA PHE A 189 2.75 0.39 0.12
C PHE A 189 3.68 -0.24 -0.93
N LYS A 190 4.23 0.54 -1.87
CA LYS A 190 5.30 0.07 -2.76
C LYS A 190 6.49 -0.44 -1.95
N THR A 191 6.92 0.27 -0.91
CA THR A 191 8.01 -0.16 -0.05
C THR A 191 7.68 -1.46 0.68
N GLU A 192 6.47 -1.61 1.23
CA GLU A 192 6.05 -2.87 1.87
C GLU A 192 5.99 -4.04 0.86
N LEU A 193 5.55 -3.80 -0.37
CA LEU A 193 5.58 -4.81 -1.44
C LEU A 193 7.01 -5.23 -1.79
N SER A 194 7.93 -4.27 -1.93
CA SER A 194 9.34 -4.50 -2.22
C SER A 194 10.03 -5.28 -1.08
N ASN A 195 9.74 -4.92 0.18
CA ASN A 195 10.20 -5.67 1.36
C ASN A 195 9.73 -7.13 1.35
N ALA A 196 8.56 -7.40 0.76
CA ALA A 196 8.02 -8.75 0.58
C ALA A 196 8.47 -9.45 -0.73
N GLY A 197 9.39 -8.83 -1.49
CA GLY A 197 9.96 -9.39 -2.72
C GLY A 197 9.19 -9.06 -4.00
N PHE A 198 8.28 -8.08 -3.99
CA PHE A 198 7.48 -7.68 -5.14
C PHE A 198 7.83 -6.27 -5.63
N GLU A 199 8.47 -6.19 -6.79
CA GLU A 199 8.79 -4.91 -7.42
C GLU A 199 7.65 -4.44 -8.33
N VAL A 200 7.14 -3.23 -8.07
CA VAL A 200 6.07 -2.61 -8.86
C VAL A 200 6.28 -1.10 -9.02
N SER A 201 5.66 -0.50 -10.03
CA SER A 201 5.60 0.96 -10.14
C SER A 201 4.74 1.56 -9.01
N THR A 202 4.92 2.84 -8.70
CA THR A 202 4.08 3.51 -7.68
C THR A 202 2.61 3.56 -8.09
N SER A 203 2.32 3.74 -9.39
CA SER A 203 0.94 3.66 -9.90
C SER A 203 0.34 2.29 -9.62
N ARG A 204 1.08 1.23 -9.94
CA ARG A 204 0.63 -0.14 -9.73
C ARG A 204 0.45 -0.49 -8.26
N ALA A 205 1.36 -0.05 -7.39
CA ALA A 205 1.20 -0.18 -5.94
C ALA A 205 -0.08 0.54 -5.46
N GLY A 206 -0.37 1.72 -6.01
CA GLY A 206 -1.60 2.44 -5.73
C GLY A 206 -2.86 1.67 -6.13
N GLU A 207 -2.92 1.18 -7.37
CA GLU A 207 -4.01 0.34 -7.88
C GLU A 207 -4.21 -0.91 -6.99
N LEU A 208 -3.13 -1.61 -6.68
CA LEU A 208 -3.16 -2.79 -5.81
C LEU A 208 -3.66 -2.42 -4.42
N LEU A 209 -3.16 -1.32 -3.83
CA LEU A 209 -3.61 -0.83 -2.52
C LEU A 209 -5.12 -0.55 -2.52
N ARG A 210 -5.68 0.05 -3.58
CA ARG A 210 -7.13 0.26 -3.68
C ARG A 210 -7.89 -1.06 -3.89
N ALA A 211 -7.36 -1.97 -4.72
CA ALA A 211 -8.00 -3.24 -5.02
C ALA A 211 -8.08 -4.20 -3.80
N VAL A 212 -7.07 -4.18 -2.92
CA VAL A 212 -6.99 -5.11 -1.78
C VAL A 212 -7.65 -4.59 -0.51
N GLN A 213 -7.94 -3.28 -0.46
CA GLN A 213 -8.81 -2.72 0.57
C GLN A 213 -10.17 -3.42 0.51
N SER A 214 -10.68 -3.82 1.67
CA SER A 214 -12.06 -4.25 1.81
C SER A 214 -12.99 -3.12 1.35
N ASP A 215 -14.13 -3.49 0.76
CA ASP A 215 -15.20 -2.55 0.38
C ASP A 215 -15.81 -1.84 1.61
N SER A 216 -15.45 -2.32 2.79
CA SER A 216 -15.86 -1.93 4.12
C SER A 216 -15.43 -0.53 4.57
N GLU A 217 -15.10 0.42 3.68
CA GLU A 217 -14.92 1.82 4.10
C GLU A 217 -16.15 2.35 4.88
N ASP A 218 -17.29 1.70 4.61
CA ASP A 218 -18.60 1.91 5.19
C ASP A 218 -18.97 0.90 6.31
N ASP A 219 -18.19 -0.17 6.57
CA ASP A 219 -18.57 -1.19 7.59
C ASP A 219 -18.20 -0.76 9.02
N PHE A 220 -18.72 0.40 9.40
CA PHE A 220 -19.05 0.63 10.79
C PHE A 220 -20.28 -0.14 11.24
#